data_AF-A0AAD7APF4-F1
#
_entry.id   AF-A0AAD7APF4-F1
#
_cell.length_a   1.000
_cell.length_b   1.000
_cell.length_c   1.000
_cell.angle_alpha   90.00
_cell.angle_beta   90.00
_cell.angle_gamma   90.00
#
_symmetry.space_group_name_H-M   'P 1'
#
loop_
_entity.id
_entity.type
_entity.pdbx_description
1 polymer ?
#
loop_
_entity_poly.entity_id
_entity_poly.type
_entity_poly.pdbx_seq_one_letter_code
_entity_poly.pdbx_strand_id
1 'polypeptide(L)'
;MENTFREPISSKTGSAAPVSNSPEPRALTDACDDIKSRNLFDIVWGCIATIFACTWVSVHPNVPPPRQSRLALVWRRLKMMLIAVLAPELIVGFAARQFLVARKLSKEYDKISMTHGFFISMGGFVDSSGCPVTTRKQLDDPEFLAGIQSIDAGDITDRSKGDALSKGLALAQGLWFCVQYFARIHQHLAVTQLEVATLAFAVVNVFIWALWWSKPLDVQRPIVVGPPKAEEVDLTRGAGPKDLSGWIKFFSIILGVYDWTSEDSNTYDPLSSSSVPSFWTSQSDENETAFIFGFVFECLVGIVFGAIHCAAWNTGFPTAEEMWIWRSCSLSVTAIPILWFAILLLTGIDFWTVLGAMRVFLLPLIYVLARITLLLLPFMALRSLPPAVLTDVNWSVYIPHL
;
A
#
# COMPACT_ATOMS: atom_id res chain seq x y z
N MET A 1 -108.86 14.45 -7.95
CA MET A 1 -109.40 13.11 -8.25
C MET A 1 -108.20 12.18 -8.27
N GLU A 2 -107.91 11.61 -7.09
CA GLU A 2 -108.27 10.23 -6.68
C GLU A 2 -107.06 9.32 -6.92
N ASN A 3 -106.31 8.97 -5.88
CA ASN A 3 -106.53 7.89 -4.91
C ASN A 3 -106.07 6.50 -5.42
N THR A 4 -105.07 5.98 -4.70
CA THR A 4 -104.97 4.60 -4.17
C THR A 4 -104.98 3.40 -5.13
N PHE A 5 -103.94 2.55 -5.07
CA PHE A 5 -104.00 1.26 -4.35
C PHE A 5 -102.63 0.54 -4.30
N ARG A 6 -102.46 -0.27 -3.23
CA ARG A 6 -101.28 -1.08 -2.86
C ARG A 6 -101.42 -2.56 -3.27
N GLU A 7 -100.24 -3.20 -3.42
CA GLU A 7 -99.86 -4.62 -3.10
C GLU A 7 -100.33 -5.80 -3.99
N PRO A 8 -99.69 -7.02 -3.95
CA PRO A 8 -98.45 -7.45 -3.27
C PRO A 8 -97.43 -8.32 -4.08
N ILE A 9 -96.23 -8.41 -3.48
CA ILE A 9 -95.16 -9.44 -3.41
C ILE A 9 -95.37 -10.80 -4.12
N SER A 10 -94.35 -11.24 -4.89
CA SER A 10 -93.84 -12.62 -4.86
C SER A 10 -92.38 -12.69 -5.33
N SER A 11 -91.54 -13.30 -4.51
CA SER A 11 -90.10 -13.48 -4.63
C SER A 11 -89.73 -14.67 -5.52
N LYS A 12 -88.56 -14.58 -6.18
CA LYS A 12 -87.51 -15.62 -6.32
C LYS A 12 -86.46 -15.16 -7.33
N THR A 13 -85.32 -14.65 -6.85
CA THR A 13 -84.00 -15.33 -6.82
C THR A 13 -83.44 -15.69 -8.19
N GLY A 14 -82.31 -15.07 -8.58
CA GLY A 14 -81.50 -15.58 -9.69
C GLY A 14 -80.46 -14.60 -10.21
N SER A 15 -79.33 -14.49 -9.50
CA SER A 15 -77.97 -14.23 -10.01
C SER A 15 -77.77 -13.16 -11.10
N ALA A 16 -77.25 -11.99 -10.71
CA ALA A 16 -76.62 -11.04 -11.62
C ALA A 16 -75.24 -11.58 -12.06
N ALA A 17 -75.04 -11.76 -13.37
CA ALA A 17 -73.73 -11.97 -13.97
C ALA A 17 -73.00 -10.61 -14.09
N PRO A 18 -71.73 -10.48 -13.69
CA PRO A 18 -71.02 -9.22 -13.79
C PRO A 18 -70.44 -8.99 -15.19
N VAL A 19 -70.33 -7.70 -15.45
CA VAL A 19 -69.82 -6.99 -16.62
C VAL A 19 -68.41 -7.43 -17.02
N SER A 20 -68.15 -7.36 -18.33
CA SER A 20 -66.90 -7.70 -19.02
C SER A 20 -65.63 -7.17 -18.33
N ASN A 21 -64.68 -8.06 -18.12
CA ASN A 21 -63.30 -7.75 -17.75
C ASN A 21 -62.63 -6.89 -18.84
N SER A 22 -62.44 -5.60 -18.56
CA SER A 22 -61.33 -4.84 -19.09
C SER A 22 -60.03 -5.47 -18.60
N PRO A 23 -59.02 -5.73 -19.46
CA PRO A 23 -57.72 -6.17 -18.97
C PRO A 23 -57.12 -5.02 -18.17
N GLU A 24 -56.96 -5.21 -16.85
CA GLU A 24 -56.12 -4.35 -16.03
C GLU A 24 -54.74 -4.20 -16.70
N PRO A 25 -54.13 -3.01 -16.69
CA PRO A 25 -52.72 -2.91 -17.02
C PRO A 25 -51.97 -3.77 -16.00
N ARG A 26 -51.39 -4.89 -16.48
CA ARG A 26 -50.44 -5.69 -15.70
C ARG A 26 -49.46 -4.72 -15.06
N ALA A 27 -49.41 -4.76 -13.73
CA ALA A 27 -48.48 -4.01 -12.95
C ALA A 27 -47.07 -4.14 -13.56
N LEU A 28 -46.37 -3.02 -13.61
CA LEU A 28 -44.95 -2.84 -13.97
C LEU A 28 -43.99 -3.58 -13.00
N THR A 29 -44.42 -4.70 -12.41
CA THR A 29 -43.68 -5.42 -11.35
C THR A 29 -42.63 -6.38 -11.89
N ASP A 30 -42.66 -6.74 -13.18
CA ASP A 30 -41.67 -7.67 -13.77
C ASP A 30 -40.35 -6.99 -14.21
N ALA A 31 -40.23 -5.66 -14.12
CA ALA A 31 -39.00 -4.95 -14.52
C ALA A 31 -37.95 -4.80 -13.40
N CYS A 32 -38.28 -5.18 -12.15
CA CYS A 32 -37.39 -4.99 -11.00
C CYS A 32 -36.58 -6.24 -10.60
N ASP A 33 -36.89 -7.42 -11.14
CA ASP A 33 -36.25 -8.68 -10.71
C ASP A 33 -34.92 -9.00 -11.41
N ASP A 34 -34.50 -8.19 -12.39
CA ASP A 34 -33.24 -8.41 -13.13
C ASP A 34 -32.12 -7.40 -12.81
N ILE A 35 -32.30 -6.54 -11.79
CA ILE A 35 -31.20 -5.70 -11.28
C ILE A 35 -30.32 -6.57 -10.39
N LYS A 36 -29.37 -7.28 -11.02
CA LYS A 36 -28.28 -7.94 -10.34
C LYS A 36 -27.52 -6.91 -9.52
N SER A 37 -27.54 -7.09 -8.21
CA SER A 37 -26.99 -6.14 -7.25
C SER A 37 -25.82 -6.74 -6.50
N ARG A 38 -24.71 -6.00 -6.49
CA ARG A 38 -23.59 -6.29 -5.58
C ARG A 38 -23.97 -5.76 -4.20
N ASN A 39 -23.61 -6.49 -3.15
CA ASN A 39 -23.92 -6.03 -1.80
C ASN A 39 -22.76 -5.20 -1.23
N LEU A 40 -23.01 -4.52 -0.11
CA LEU A 40 -22.00 -3.68 0.55
C LEU A 40 -20.78 -4.50 1.05
N PHE A 41 -21.01 -5.74 1.47
CA PHE A 41 -19.95 -6.61 1.95
C PHE A 41 -18.94 -6.91 0.84
N ASP A 42 -19.39 -7.18 -0.39
CA ASP A 42 -18.52 -7.45 -1.54
C ASP A 42 -17.62 -6.24 -1.86
N ILE A 43 -18.18 -5.03 -1.80
CA ILE A 43 -17.44 -3.78 -2.02
C ILE A 43 -16.36 -3.61 -0.96
N VAL A 44 -16.76 -3.72 0.31
CA VAL A 44 -15.85 -3.52 1.45
C VAL A 44 -14.76 -4.59 1.47
N TRP A 45 -15.13 -5.85 1.27
CA TRP A 45 -14.19 -6.97 1.24
C TRP A 45 -13.20 -6.84 0.08
N GLY A 46 -13.68 -6.55 -1.13
CA GLY A 46 -12.82 -6.33 -2.29
C GLY A 46 -11.81 -5.19 -2.06
N CYS A 47 -12.25 -4.11 -1.42
CA CYS A 47 -11.37 -2.98 -1.07
C CYS A 47 -10.34 -3.34 0.01
N ILE A 48 -10.78 -3.96 1.11
CA ILE A 48 -9.89 -4.35 2.23
C ILE A 48 -8.89 -5.41 1.77
N ALA A 49 -9.32 -6.43 1.03
CA ALA A 49 -8.46 -7.48 0.51
C ALA A 49 -7.39 -6.90 -0.43
N THR A 50 -7.76 -5.94 -1.27
CA THR A 50 -6.82 -5.26 -2.17
C THR A 50 -5.83 -4.39 -1.41
N ILE A 51 -6.27 -3.59 -0.43
CA ILE A 51 -5.38 -2.79 0.43
C ILE A 51 -4.43 -3.71 1.20
N PHE A 52 -4.92 -4.82 1.75
CA PHE A 52 -4.09 -5.81 2.43
C PHE A 52 -3.05 -6.43 1.50
N ALA A 53 -3.45 -6.86 0.30
CA ALA A 53 -2.53 -7.37 -0.71
C ALA A 53 -1.42 -6.34 -1.06
N CYS A 54 -1.80 -5.08 -1.25
CA CYS A 54 -0.87 -3.99 -1.56
C CYS A 54 0.09 -3.67 -0.40
N THR A 55 -0.34 -3.77 0.87
CA THR A 55 0.45 -3.29 2.02
C THR A 55 1.16 -4.39 2.79
N TRP A 56 0.71 -5.64 2.68
CA TRP A 56 1.31 -6.78 3.38
C TRP A 56 2.19 -7.64 2.46
N VAL A 57 1.65 -8.05 1.31
CA VAL A 57 2.33 -9.00 0.40
C VAL A 57 3.44 -8.31 -0.38
N SER A 58 3.23 -7.04 -0.72
CA SER A 58 4.09 -6.28 -1.62
C SER A 58 5.26 -5.58 -0.94
N VAL A 59 5.23 -5.47 0.39
CA VAL A 59 6.29 -4.80 1.16
C VAL A 59 7.35 -5.81 1.53
N HIS A 60 8.56 -5.61 0.99
CA HIS A 60 9.71 -6.51 1.16
C HIS A 60 10.61 -6.00 2.29
N PRO A 61 10.50 -6.55 3.51
CA PRO A 61 11.30 -6.07 4.63
C PRO A 61 12.74 -6.54 4.55
N ASN A 62 13.63 -5.79 5.20
CA ASN A 62 15.01 -6.24 5.38
C ASN A 62 15.12 -7.41 6.37
N VAL A 63 16.21 -8.18 6.27
CA VAL A 63 16.44 -9.40 7.05
C VAL A 63 16.45 -9.07 8.55
N PRO A 64 15.68 -9.80 9.39
CA PRO A 64 15.66 -9.58 10.83
C PRO A 64 16.90 -10.16 11.52
N PRO A 65 17.20 -9.74 12.77
CA PRO A 65 18.29 -10.34 13.53
C PRO A 65 18.09 -11.84 13.75
N PRO A 66 19.19 -12.61 13.84
CA PRO A 66 19.14 -14.01 14.22
C PRO A 66 18.41 -14.19 15.57
N ARG A 67 17.54 -15.22 15.65
CA ARG A 67 16.88 -15.66 16.90
C ARG A 67 15.83 -14.68 17.50
N GLN A 68 15.20 -13.82 16.71
CA GLN A 68 14.01 -13.10 17.18
C GLN A 68 12.80 -14.02 17.40
N SER A 69 11.96 -13.67 18.38
CA SER A 69 10.69 -14.36 18.62
C SER A 69 9.72 -14.17 17.44
N ARG A 70 8.87 -15.17 17.19
CA ARG A 70 7.83 -15.09 16.14
C ARG A 70 6.92 -13.87 16.32
N LEU A 71 6.58 -13.53 17.57
CA LEU A 71 5.74 -12.37 17.87
C LEU A 71 6.43 -11.05 17.51
N ALA A 72 7.75 -10.93 17.75
CA ALA A 72 8.50 -9.74 17.37
C ALA A 72 8.54 -9.56 15.83
N LEU A 73 8.68 -10.66 15.08
CA LEU A 73 8.63 -10.64 13.61
C LEU A 73 7.27 -10.17 13.08
N VAL A 74 6.18 -10.69 13.66
CA VAL A 74 4.82 -10.25 13.32
C VAL A 74 4.63 -8.77 13.64
N TRP A 75 5.09 -8.30 14.81
CA TRP A 75 5.01 -6.88 15.16
C TRP A 75 5.82 -5.98 14.24
N ARG A 76 7.02 -6.40 13.82
CA ARG A 76 7.82 -5.68 12.83
C ARG A 76 7.04 -5.55 11.52
N ARG A 77 6.44 -6.65 11.04
CA ARG A 77 5.58 -6.69 9.85
C ARG A 77 4.37 -5.76 9.96
N LEU A 78 3.64 -5.80 11.07
CA LEU A 78 2.48 -4.94 11.31
C LEU A 78 2.85 -3.46 11.33
N LYS A 79 3.98 -3.08 11.93
CA LYS A 79 4.48 -1.69 11.89
C LYS A 79 4.76 -1.24 10.46
N MET A 80 5.38 -2.07 9.64
CA MET A 80 5.66 -1.75 8.23
C MET A 80 4.38 -1.65 7.40
N MET A 81 3.41 -2.54 7.62
CA MET A 81 2.09 -2.46 6.99
C MET A 81 1.38 -1.16 7.37
N LEU A 82 1.42 -0.75 8.64
CA LEU A 82 0.83 0.50 9.09
C LEU A 82 1.49 1.72 8.42
N ILE A 83 2.81 1.71 8.27
CA ILE A 83 3.53 2.74 7.50
C ILE A 83 3.08 2.73 6.03
N ALA A 84 2.97 1.55 5.40
CA ALA A 84 2.51 1.43 4.02
C ALA A 84 1.06 1.89 3.83
N VAL A 85 0.18 1.73 4.82
CA VAL A 85 -1.19 2.26 4.79
C VAL A 85 -1.19 3.78 4.93
N LEU A 86 -0.44 4.33 5.89
CA LEU A 86 -0.43 5.77 6.17
C LEU A 86 0.34 6.58 5.11
N ALA A 87 1.47 6.08 4.63
CA ALA A 87 2.38 6.74 3.70
C ALA A 87 2.96 5.75 2.67
N PRO A 88 2.15 5.21 1.74
CA PRO A 88 2.61 4.28 0.72
C PRO A 88 3.68 4.89 -0.22
N GLU A 89 3.61 6.19 -0.49
CA GLU A 89 4.60 6.95 -1.25
C GLU A 89 5.99 6.97 -0.59
N LEU A 90 6.05 6.97 0.75
CA LEU A 90 7.32 6.86 1.48
C LEU A 90 7.95 5.48 1.27
N ILE A 91 7.12 4.42 1.22
CA ILE A 91 7.59 3.07 0.89
C ILE A 91 8.17 3.01 -0.51
N VAL A 92 7.55 3.70 -1.48
CA VAL A 92 8.12 3.85 -2.84
C VAL A 92 9.47 4.55 -2.80
N GLY A 93 9.60 5.63 -2.02
CA GLY A 93 10.88 6.32 -1.85
C GLY A 93 11.97 5.38 -1.33
N PHE A 94 11.67 4.58 -0.31
CA PHE A 94 12.60 3.54 0.17
C PHE A 94 12.91 2.48 -0.89
N ALA A 95 11.90 2.04 -1.64
CA ALA A 95 12.08 1.06 -2.72
C ALA A 95 13.00 1.60 -3.83
N ALA A 96 12.81 2.86 -4.23
CA ALA A 96 13.62 3.53 -5.24
C ALA A 96 15.08 3.69 -4.81
N ARG A 97 15.31 4.02 -3.54
CA ARG A 97 16.67 4.10 -2.96
C ARG A 97 17.36 2.75 -3.01
N GLN A 98 16.70 1.71 -2.52
CA GLN A 98 17.24 0.35 -2.53
C GLN A 98 17.49 -0.15 -3.95
N PHE A 99 16.60 0.16 -4.90
CA PHE A 99 16.77 -0.17 -6.31
C PHE A 99 18.03 0.48 -6.89
N LEU A 100 18.25 1.77 -6.65
CA LEU A 100 19.43 2.45 -7.18
C LEU A 100 20.72 1.90 -6.57
N VAL A 101 20.75 1.64 -5.25
CA VAL A 101 21.91 1.05 -4.57
C VAL A 101 22.21 -0.35 -5.14
N ALA A 102 21.21 -1.23 -5.22
CA ALA A 102 21.37 -2.58 -5.79
C ALA A 102 21.84 -2.53 -7.25
N ARG A 103 21.33 -1.56 -8.04
CA ARG A 103 21.74 -1.34 -9.43
C ARG A 103 23.19 -0.85 -9.55
N LYS A 104 23.66 -0.03 -8.62
CA LYS A 104 25.06 0.41 -8.60
C LYS A 104 25.98 -0.76 -8.27
N LEU A 105 25.68 -1.52 -7.22
CA LEU A 105 26.46 -2.70 -6.83
C LEU A 105 26.57 -3.74 -7.96
N SER A 106 25.45 -4.04 -8.64
CA SER A 106 25.46 -5.00 -9.76
C SER A 106 26.18 -4.54 -11.02
N LYS A 107 26.44 -3.23 -11.15
CA LYS A 107 27.22 -2.68 -12.26
C LYS A 107 28.72 -2.60 -11.95
N GLU A 108 29.05 -2.46 -10.68
CA GLU A 108 30.42 -2.25 -10.23
C GLU A 108 31.18 -3.56 -10.02
N TYR A 109 30.52 -4.55 -9.42
CA TYR A 109 31.13 -5.83 -9.10
C TYR A 109 30.71 -6.90 -10.11
N ASP A 110 31.69 -7.59 -10.69
CA ASP A 110 31.43 -8.71 -11.59
C ASP A 110 30.69 -9.84 -10.85
N LYS A 111 29.84 -10.58 -11.57
CA LYS A 111 29.00 -11.68 -11.04
C LYS A 111 28.04 -11.29 -9.90
N ILE A 112 27.89 -10.00 -9.58
CA ILE A 112 26.87 -9.51 -8.66
C ILE A 112 25.62 -9.13 -9.47
N SER A 113 24.56 -9.92 -9.34
CA SER A 113 23.27 -9.62 -9.98
C SER A 113 22.47 -8.56 -9.21
N MET A 114 21.36 -8.07 -9.79
CA MET A 114 20.40 -7.21 -9.07
C MET A 114 19.91 -7.86 -7.77
N THR A 115 19.66 -9.17 -7.78
CA THR A 115 19.25 -9.94 -6.60
C THR A 115 20.32 -9.91 -5.52
N HIS A 116 21.60 -10.08 -5.88
CA HIS A 116 22.71 -9.94 -4.95
C HIS A 116 22.79 -8.53 -4.37
N GLY A 117 22.69 -7.49 -5.20
CA GLY A 117 22.71 -6.10 -4.74
C GLY A 117 21.60 -5.81 -3.72
N PHE A 118 20.37 -6.27 -3.98
CA PHE A 118 19.28 -6.16 -3.00
C PHE A 118 19.54 -6.96 -1.73
N PHE A 119 20.08 -8.18 -1.87
CA PHE A 119 20.35 -9.06 -0.74
C PHE A 119 21.45 -8.50 0.18
N ILE A 120 22.49 -7.89 -0.39
CA ILE A 120 23.51 -7.12 0.33
C ILE A 120 22.85 -5.97 1.09
N SER A 121 22.12 -5.08 0.41
CA SER A 121 21.48 -3.91 1.04
C SER A 121 20.49 -4.28 2.15
N MET A 122 19.85 -5.44 2.07
CA MET A 122 18.88 -5.86 3.10
C MET A 122 19.50 -6.64 4.26
N GLY A 123 20.83 -6.74 4.33
CA GLY A 123 21.56 -7.48 5.38
C GLY A 123 21.45 -9.00 5.25
N GLY A 124 21.31 -9.50 4.02
CA GLY A 124 21.19 -10.92 3.71
C GLY A 124 22.50 -11.69 3.82
N PHE A 125 23.65 -11.02 3.76
CA PHE A 125 24.96 -11.61 4.02
C PHE A 125 25.50 -11.15 5.37
N VAL A 126 26.11 -12.07 6.12
CA VAL A 126 26.76 -11.79 7.40
C VAL A 126 28.15 -12.42 7.46
N ASP A 127 29.05 -11.84 8.23
CA ASP A 127 30.34 -12.45 8.53
C ASP A 127 30.20 -13.63 9.52
N SER A 128 31.31 -14.31 9.82
CA SER A 128 31.35 -15.39 10.81
C SER A 128 30.93 -14.95 12.22
N SER A 129 31.01 -13.66 12.51
CA SER A 129 30.62 -13.04 13.79
C SER A 129 29.14 -12.64 13.83
N GLY A 130 28.40 -12.85 12.75
CA GLY A 130 26.97 -12.51 12.62
C GLY A 130 26.68 -11.04 12.28
N CYS A 131 27.69 -10.27 11.89
CA CYS A 131 27.56 -8.87 11.50
C CYS A 131 27.22 -8.74 10.01
N PRO A 132 26.25 -7.89 9.63
CA PRO A 132 25.90 -7.67 8.23
C PRO A 132 27.07 -7.19 7.37
N VAL A 133 27.22 -7.82 6.20
CA VAL A 133 28.15 -7.41 5.14
C VAL A 133 27.37 -6.55 4.15
N THR A 134 27.44 -5.23 4.31
CA THR A 134 26.56 -4.29 3.60
C THR A 134 27.26 -3.04 3.07
N THR A 135 28.52 -2.82 3.45
CA THR A 135 29.31 -1.65 3.05
C THR A 135 30.27 -1.98 1.92
N ARG A 136 30.57 -0.99 1.09
CA ARG A 136 31.52 -1.12 -0.02
C ARG A 136 32.91 -1.55 0.46
N LYS A 137 33.38 -0.98 1.59
CA LYS A 137 34.65 -1.36 2.23
C LYS A 137 34.73 -2.84 2.58
N GLN A 138 33.61 -3.46 2.99
CA GLN A 138 33.56 -4.92 3.24
C GLN A 138 33.52 -5.71 1.93
N LEU A 139 32.87 -5.18 0.88
CA LEU A 139 32.81 -5.82 -0.45
C LEU A 139 34.11 -5.72 -1.24
N ASP A 140 34.96 -4.73 -0.93
CA ASP A 140 36.28 -4.58 -1.55
C ASP A 140 37.29 -5.61 -1.01
N ASP A 141 36.95 -6.31 0.09
CA ASP A 141 37.70 -7.46 0.58
C ASP A 141 37.47 -8.68 -0.34
N PRO A 142 38.53 -9.23 -0.97
CA PRO A 142 38.41 -10.36 -1.88
C PRO A 142 37.76 -11.60 -1.28
N GLU A 143 37.91 -11.84 0.02
CA GLU A 143 37.35 -13.04 0.67
C GLU A 143 35.82 -12.94 0.78
N PHE A 144 35.32 -11.78 1.22
CA PHE A 144 33.88 -11.52 1.29
C PHE A 144 33.26 -11.51 -0.11
N LEU A 145 33.91 -10.85 -1.07
CA LEU A 145 33.43 -10.78 -2.43
C LEU A 145 33.35 -12.16 -3.09
N ALA A 146 34.40 -12.98 -2.96
CA ALA A 146 34.41 -14.35 -3.48
C ALA A 146 33.35 -15.22 -2.82
N GLY A 147 33.15 -15.09 -1.50
CA GLY A 147 32.08 -15.77 -0.77
C GLY A 147 30.69 -15.42 -1.31
N ILE A 148 30.43 -14.14 -1.56
CA ILE A 148 29.16 -13.68 -2.14
C ILE A 148 29.00 -14.17 -3.58
N GLN A 149 30.03 -14.03 -4.43
CA GLN A 149 30.01 -14.43 -5.84
C GLN A 149 29.88 -15.94 -6.05
N SER A 150 30.21 -16.75 -5.04
CA SER A 150 30.06 -18.20 -5.08
C SER A 150 28.61 -18.68 -4.99
N ILE A 151 27.70 -17.81 -4.54
CA ILE A 151 26.30 -18.12 -4.32
C ILE A 151 25.52 -17.72 -5.58
N ASP A 152 24.67 -18.61 -6.08
CA ASP A 152 23.87 -18.27 -7.26
C ASP A 152 22.71 -17.35 -6.90
N ALA A 153 22.30 -16.50 -7.86
CA ALA A 153 21.15 -15.63 -7.66
C ALA A 153 19.85 -16.43 -7.43
N GLY A 154 19.74 -17.61 -8.04
CA GLY A 154 18.64 -18.56 -7.84
C GLY A 154 18.56 -19.06 -6.40
N ASP A 155 19.69 -19.36 -5.77
CA ASP A 155 19.75 -19.80 -4.36
C ASP A 155 19.24 -18.71 -3.40
N ILE A 156 19.49 -17.44 -3.73
CA ILE A 156 18.97 -16.30 -2.97
C ILE A 156 17.45 -16.18 -3.17
N THR A 157 16.98 -16.31 -4.41
CA THR A 157 15.56 -16.25 -4.74
C THR A 157 14.77 -17.39 -4.10
N ASP A 158 15.33 -18.59 -4.00
CA ASP A 158 14.69 -19.76 -3.35
C ASP A 158 14.42 -19.52 -1.85
N ARG A 159 15.21 -18.66 -1.21
CA ARG A 159 15.00 -18.26 0.20
C ARG A 159 13.84 -17.28 0.40
N SER A 160 13.25 -16.75 -0.66
CA SER A 160 12.09 -15.85 -0.60
C SER A 160 10.84 -16.62 -0.16
N LYS A 161 10.37 -16.42 1.07
CA LYS A 161 9.19 -17.12 1.62
C LYS A 161 7.84 -16.64 1.06
N GLY A 162 7.83 -15.56 0.30
CA GLY A 162 6.67 -15.21 -0.51
C GLY A 162 6.54 -16.19 -1.66
N ASP A 163 5.89 -17.33 -1.41
CA ASP A 163 5.64 -18.37 -2.39
C ASP A 163 4.93 -17.79 -3.62
N ALA A 164 5.20 -18.32 -4.81
CA ALA A 164 4.66 -17.86 -6.09
C ALA A 164 3.12 -17.77 -6.04
N LEU A 165 2.48 -18.62 -5.25
CA LEU A 165 1.04 -18.62 -5.00
C LEU A 165 0.55 -17.37 -4.26
N SER A 166 1.23 -16.94 -3.18
CA SER A 166 0.84 -15.76 -2.41
C SER A 166 0.98 -14.46 -3.21
N LYS A 167 2.06 -14.37 -4.01
CA LYS A 167 2.31 -13.28 -4.95
C LYS A 167 1.30 -13.27 -6.09
N GLY A 168 1.04 -14.44 -6.69
CA GLY A 168 0.07 -14.61 -7.76
C GLY A 168 -1.34 -14.23 -7.32
N LEU A 169 -1.75 -14.62 -6.11
CA LEU A 169 -3.07 -14.26 -5.56
C LEU A 169 -3.20 -12.76 -5.31
N ALA A 170 -2.17 -12.11 -4.75
CA ALA A 170 -2.18 -10.66 -4.54
C ALA A 170 -2.26 -9.89 -5.87
N LEU A 171 -1.54 -10.35 -6.90
CA LEU A 171 -1.61 -9.78 -8.25
C LEU A 171 -2.98 -9.99 -8.88
N ALA A 172 -3.54 -11.20 -8.77
CA ALA A 172 -4.87 -11.51 -9.27
C ALA A 172 -5.93 -10.64 -8.59
N GLN A 173 -5.86 -10.48 -7.26
CA GLN A 173 -6.76 -9.63 -6.48
C GLN A 173 -6.68 -8.16 -6.94
N GLY A 174 -5.47 -7.60 -7.05
CA GLY A 174 -5.28 -6.21 -7.48
C GLY A 174 -5.72 -5.96 -8.93
N LEU A 175 -5.42 -6.89 -9.84
CA LEU A 175 -5.83 -6.81 -11.23
C LEU A 175 -7.36 -6.92 -11.35
N TRP A 176 -7.96 -7.88 -10.65
CA TRP A 176 -9.41 -8.07 -10.63
C TRP A 176 -10.13 -6.82 -10.11
N PHE A 177 -9.63 -6.25 -9.00
CA PHE A 177 -10.15 -4.99 -8.48
C PHE A 177 -10.07 -3.86 -9.52
N CYS A 178 -8.93 -3.69 -10.20
CA CYS A 178 -8.77 -2.65 -11.23
C CYS A 178 -9.72 -2.86 -12.41
N VAL A 179 -9.86 -4.10 -12.89
CA VAL A 179 -10.79 -4.43 -13.98
C VAL A 179 -12.23 -4.08 -13.59
N GLN A 180 -12.67 -4.46 -12.38
CA GLN A 180 -13.99 -4.12 -11.88
C GLN A 180 -14.17 -2.60 -11.77
N TYR A 181 -13.21 -1.89 -11.18
CA TYR A 181 -13.24 -0.44 -11.04
C TYR A 181 -13.40 0.26 -12.40
N PHE A 182 -12.55 -0.06 -13.38
CA PHE A 182 -12.60 0.58 -14.69
C PHE A 182 -13.82 0.17 -15.51
N ALA A 183 -14.31 -1.06 -15.37
CA ALA A 183 -15.55 -1.49 -16.00
C ALA A 183 -16.75 -0.67 -15.49
N ARG A 184 -16.80 -0.35 -14.19
CA ARG A 184 -17.83 0.54 -13.64
C ARG A 184 -17.77 1.93 -14.23
N ILE A 185 -16.57 2.52 -14.31
CA ILE A 185 -16.38 3.84 -14.94
C ILE A 185 -16.84 3.82 -16.40
N HIS A 186 -16.46 2.78 -17.16
CA HIS A 186 -16.83 2.64 -18.56
C HIS A 186 -18.35 2.46 -18.78
N GLN A 187 -19.02 1.76 -17.86
CA GLN A 187 -20.48 1.57 -17.88
C GLN A 187 -21.24 2.72 -17.21
N HIS A 188 -20.56 3.82 -16.86
CA HIS A 188 -21.14 4.98 -16.17
C HIS A 188 -21.83 4.62 -14.83
N LEU A 189 -21.33 3.58 -14.16
CA LEU A 189 -21.80 3.16 -12.84
C LEU A 189 -21.09 3.94 -11.74
N ALA A 190 -21.80 4.17 -10.63
CA ALA A 190 -21.25 4.87 -9.48
C ALA A 190 -20.13 4.05 -8.81
N VAL A 191 -19.04 4.71 -8.45
CA VAL A 191 -17.94 4.15 -7.65
C VAL A 191 -17.93 4.80 -6.27
N THR A 192 -17.60 4.02 -5.24
CA THR A 192 -17.48 4.52 -3.87
C THR A 192 -16.15 5.25 -3.66
N GLN A 193 -16.10 6.12 -2.65
CA GLN A 193 -14.85 6.74 -2.19
C GLN A 193 -13.84 5.68 -1.72
N LEU A 194 -14.33 4.56 -1.18
CA LEU A 194 -13.47 3.46 -0.75
C LEU A 194 -12.79 2.80 -1.95
N GLU A 195 -13.55 2.54 -3.02
CA GLU A 195 -12.99 2.03 -4.27
C GLU A 195 -11.96 3.00 -4.89
N VAL A 196 -12.19 4.31 -4.83
CA VAL A 196 -11.21 5.33 -5.28
C VAL A 196 -9.94 5.28 -4.42
N ALA A 197 -10.07 5.21 -3.09
CA ALA A 197 -8.92 5.11 -2.21
C ALA A 197 -8.13 3.81 -2.43
N THR A 198 -8.82 2.69 -2.64
CA THR A 198 -8.19 1.41 -2.97
C THR A 198 -7.48 1.44 -4.32
N LEU A 199 -8.03 2.12 -5.33
CA LEU A 199 -7.33 2.32 -6.60
C LEU A 199 -6.00 3.05 -6.40
N ALA A 200 -5.98 4.08 -5.54
CA ALA A 200 -4.74 4.81 -5.24
C ALA A 200 -3.67 3.88 -4.64
N PHE A 201 -4.05 2.97 -3.73
CA PHE A 201 -3.16 1.93 -3.22
C PHE A 201 -2.69 0.97 -4.31
N ALA A 202 -3.60 0.50 -5.18
CA ALA A 202 -3.26 -0.41 -6.27
C ALA A 202 -2.25 0.21 -7.24
N VAL A 203 -2.43 1.49 -7.60
CA VAL A 203 -1.51 2.22 -8.49
C VAL A 203 -0.15 2.41 -7.85
N VAL A 204 -0.07 2.83 -6.58
CA VAL A 204 1.22 2.96 -5.88
C VAL A 204 1.92 1.62 -5.76
N ASN A 205 1.16 0.54 -5.54
CA ASN A 205 1.69 -0.80 -5.44
C ASN A 205 2.40 -1.26 -6.73
N VAL A 206 1.95 -0.83 -7.91
CA VAL A 206 2.65 -1.12 -9.18
C VAL A 206 4.08 -0.57 -9.15
N PHE A 207 4.28 0.64 -8.64
CA PHE A 207 5.61 1.23 -8.52
C PHE A 207 6.48 0.49 -7.50
N ILE A 208 5.93 0.13 -6.34
CA ILE A 208 6.63 -0.64 -5.31
C ILE A 208 7.11 -1.98 -5.90
N TRP A 209 6.21 -2.71 -6.57
CA TRP A 209 6.52 -3.98 -7.21
C TRP A 209 7.58 -3.86 -8.29
N ALA A 210 7.49 -2.85 -9.16
CA ALA A 210 8.46 -2.63 -10.22
C ALA A 210 9.87 -2.38 -9.65
N LEU A 211 9.97 -1.57 -8.59
CA LEU A 211 11.24 -1.24 -7.94
C LEU A 211 11.81 -2.42 -7.14
N TRP A 212 10.96 -3.26 -6.54
CA TRP A 212 11.37 -4.42 -5.74
C TRP A 212 11.28 -5.77 -6.46
N TRP A 213 11.14 -5.77 -7.78
CA TRP A 213 10.98 -7.00 -8.56
C TRP A 213 12.09 -8.04 -8.28
N SER A 214 13.34 -7.60 -8.18
CA SER A 214 14.49 -8.47 -7.90
C SER A 214 14.82 -8.59 -6.40
N LYS A 215 14.07 -7.93 -5.51
CA LYS A 215 14.31 -7.99 -4.06
C LYS A 215 13.67 -9.26 -3.48
N PRO A 216 14.40 -10.16 -2.80
CA PRO A 216 13.82 -11.33 -2.14
C PRO A 216 12.77 -10.93 -1.07
N LEU A 217 11.66 -11.68 -0.98
CA LEU A 217 10.56 -11.40 -0.05
C LEU A 217 10.62 -12.31 1.19
N ASP A 218 10.56 -11.71 2.38
CA ASP A 218 10.50 -12.40 3.68
C ASP A 218 11.66 -13.36 3.97
N VAL A 219 12.88 -12.97 3.62
CA VAL A 219 14.07 -13.74 4.02
C VAL A 219 14.28 -13.57 5.52
N GLN A 220 14.24 -14.70 6.24
CA GLN A 220 14.34 -14.71 7.71
C GLN A 220 15.72 -15.08 8.24
N ARG A 221 16.61 -15.61 7.40
CA ARG A 221 17.95 -16.03 7.81
C ARG A 221 18.99 -15.53 6.81
N PRO A 222 20.02 -14.79 7.27
CA PRO A 222 21.12 -14.41 6.41
C PRO A 222 22.00 -15.61 6.05
N ILE A 223 22.88 -15.43 5.06
CA ILE A 223 23.91 -16.37 4.63
C ILE A 223 25.25 -15.90 5.20
N VAL A 224 25.99 -16.82 5.82
CA VAL A 224 27.33 -16.53 6.32
C VAL A 224 28.31 -16.56 5.16
N VAL A 225 29.09 -15.49 5.01
CA VAL A 225 30.16 -15.33 4.02
C VAL A 225 31.47 -14.98 4.74
N GLY A 226 32.59 -15.54 4.30
CA GLY A 226 33.92 -15.36 4.90
C GLY A 226 34.42 -16.56 5.73
N PRO A 227 35.73 -16.64 6.02
CA PRO A 227 36.30 -17.75 6.76
C PRO A 227 35.85 -17.75 8.24
N PRO A 228 35.75 -18.92 8.89
CA PRO A 228 35.45 -18.99 10.30
C PRO A 228 36.57 -18.32 11.10
N LYS A 229 36.30 -17.19 11.76
CA LYS A 229 37.22 -16.66 12.77
C LYS A 229 37.29 -17.63 13.96
N ALA A 230 38.51 -17.90 14.43
CA ALA A 230 38.73 -18.55 15.72
C ALA A 230 38.06 -17.71 16.83
N GLU A 231 37.36 -18.39 17.72
CA GLU A 231 36.34 -17.85 18.64
C GLU A 231 36.73 -16.56 19.39
N GLU A 232 35.80 -15.59 19.38
CA GLU A 232 35.15 -15.14 20.61
C GLU A 232 33.73 -14.71 20.22
N VAL A 233 32.75 -15.61 20.45
CA VAL A 233 31.33 -15.23 20.38
C VAL A 233 31.06 -14.40 21.62
N ASP A 234 31.19 -13.09 21.52
CA ASP A 234 30.78 -12.19 22.59
C ASP A 234 29.25 -12.28 22.74
N LEU A 235 28.81 -13.09 23.71
CA LEU A 235 27.43 -13.29 24.10
C LEU A 235 26.78 -12.02 24.68
N THR A 236 27.54 -10.92 24.82
CA THR A 236 27.04 -9.61 25.28
C THR A 236 26.76 -8.62 24.15
N ARG A 237 26.96 -8.99 22.87
CA ARG A 237 26.60 -8.12 21.74
C ARG A 237 25.14 -7.71 21.80
N GLY A 238 24.95 -6.42 22.06
CA GLY A 238 23.71 -5.85 22.56
C GLY A 238 22.50 -6.11 21.68
N ALA A 239 21.34 -6.13 22.33
CA ALA A 239 20.08 -5.80 21.69
C ALA A 239 20.32 -4.60 20.74
N GLY A 240 19.70 -4.64 19.56
CA GLY A 240 19.82 -3.60 18.53
C GLY A 240 19.69 -2.17 19.09
N PRO A 241 20.03 -1.15 18.27
CA PRO A 241 20.35 0.21 18.71
C PRO A 241 19.50 0.72 19.89
N LYS A 242 20.17 1.24 20.94
CA LYS A 242 19.55 1.74 22.18
C LYS A 242 18.36 2.66 21.84
N ASP A 243 17.19 2.24 22.28
CA ASP A 243 15.91 2.70 21.71
C ASP A 243 15.50 4.06 22.29
N LEU A 244 15.63 5.13 21.50
CA LEU A 244 14.62 6.19 21.53
C LEU A 244 13.25 5.49 21.41
N SER A 245 12.28 5.80 22.28
CA SER A 245 10.97 5.11 22.33
C SER A 245 10.51 4.71 20.93
N GLY A 246 10.28 3.42 20.69
CA GLY A 246 9.91 2.92 19.36
C GLY A 246 8.70 3.62 18.71
N TRP A 247 7.88 4.34 19.49
CA TRP A 247 6.85 5.24 18.99
C TRP A 247 7.40 6.54 18.41
N ILE A 248 8.40 7.15 19.05
CA ILE A 248 9.07 8.36 18.52
C ILE A 248 9.72 8.03 17.17
N LYS A 249 10.40 6.87 17.06
CA LYS A 249 10.96 6.38 15.79
C LYS A 249 9.88 6.14 14.73
N PHE A 250 8.75 5.56 15.12
CA PHE A 250 7.63 5.34 14.22
C PHE A 250 7.08 6.68 13.68
N PHE A 251 6.83 7.65 14.55
CA PHE A 251 6.30 8.95 14.14
C PHE A 251 7.30 9.76 13.31
N SER A 252 8.61 9.68 13.61
CA SER A 252 9.61 10.35 12.78
C SER A 252 9.69 9.75 11.37
N ILE A 253 9.48 8.44 11.19
CA ILE A 253 9.38 7.82 9.86
C ILE A 253 8.17 8.38 9.11
N ILE A 254 6.99 8.37 9.74
CA ILE A 254 5.74 8.84 9.12
C ILE A 254 5.82 10.32 8.72
N LEU A 255 6.44 11.16 9.56
CA LEU A 255 6.62 12.57 9.28
C LEU A 255 7.77 12.84 8.29
N GLY A 256 8.43 11.80 7.78
CA GLY A 256 9.61 11.89 6.92
C GLY A 256 10.85 12.41 7.64
N VAL A 257 10.76 12.77 8.92
CA VAL A 257 11.89 13.33 9.68
C VAL A 257 12.86 12.26 10.17
N TYR A 258 12.60 10.97 9.93
CA TYR A 258 13.45 9.87 10.41
C TYR A 258 14.89 10.04 9.97
N ASP A 259 15.18 10.17 8.67
CA ASP A 259 16.57 10.28 8.21
C ASP A 259 17.29 11.57 8.68
N TRP A 260 16.55 12.60 9.09
CA TRP A 260 17.10 13.88 9.59
C TRP A 260 17.28 13.91 11.11
N THR A 261 16.31 13.36 11.86
CA THR A 261 16.37 13.25 13.34
C THR A 261 17.14 12.02 13.80
N SER A 262 17.29 11.02 12.94
CA SER A 262 17.97 9.80 13.33
C SER A 262 19.46 10.06 13.33
N GLU A 263 19.98 10.22 14.53
CA GLU A 263 21.29 9.68 14.86
C GLU A 263 21.44 8.24 14.30
N ASP A 264 20.39 7.42 14.14
CA ASP A 264 20.43 6.02 13.64
C ASP A 264 21.03 5.75 12.25
N SER A 265 20.99 6.66 11.26
CA SER A 265 21.77 6.45 10.02
C SER A 265 23.28 6.63 10.25
N ASN A 266 23.64 7.45 11.23
CA ASN A 266 25.02 7.69 11.68
C ASN A 266 25.44 6.79 12.88
N THR A 267 24.50 6.16 13.60
CA THR A 267 24.75 5.27 14.75
C THR A 267 24.47 3.81 14.45
N TYR A 268 23.84 3.48 13.31
CA TYR A 268 23.86 2.13 12.78
C TYR A 268 25.28 1.80 12.32
N ASP A 269 25.97 1.03 13.14
CA ASP A 269 27.25 0.44 12.79
C ASP A 269 27.04 -1.03 12.36
N PRO A 270 27.27 -1.37 11.08
CA PRO A 270 27.13 -2.72 10.58
C PRO A 270 28.14 -3.69 11.22
N LEU A 271 29.23 -3.19 11.81
CA LEU A 271 30.24 -4.00 12.49
C LEU A 271 29.87 -4.38 13.92
N SER A 272 28.89 -3.71 14.52
CA SER A 272 28.43 -3.96 15.90
C SER A 272 26.96 -4.38 16.01
N SER A 273 26.21 -4.33 14.90
CA SER A 273 24.81 -4.72 14.85
C SER A 273 24.61 -6.14 14.30
N SER A 274 23.54 -6.82 14.73
CA SER A 274 23.17 -8.16 14.27
C SER A 274 22.17 -8.19 13.10
N SER A 275 21.68 -7.03 12.66
CA SER A 275 20.83 -6.87 11.48
C SER A 275 20.73 -5.41 11.05
N VAL A 276 20.34 -5.15 9.81
CA VAL A 276 19.98 -3.81 9.34
C VAL A 276 18.54 -3.41 9.77
N PRO A 277 18.27 -2.10 9.97
CA PRO A 277 16.90 -1.59 10.11
C PRO A 277 16.01 -1.95 8.91
N SER A 278 14.68 -1.98 9.12
CA SER A 278 13.71 -2.46 8.12
C SER A 278 13.74 -1.73 6.77
N PHE A 279 14.05 -0.43 6.77
CA PHE A 279 14.10 0.43 5.58
C PHE A 279 15.51 0.97 5.31
N TRP A 280 16.52 0.38 5.93
CA TRP A 280 17.91 0.73 5.68
C TRP A 280 18.30 0.42 4.22
N THR A 281 19.25 1.18 3.69
CA THR A 281 19.63 1.14 2.26
C THR A 281 21.13 0.98 2.03
N SER A 282 21.96 1.85 2.61
CA SER A 282 23.43 1.77 2.58
C SER A 282 24.07 2.69 3.63
N GLN A 283 25.31 2.39 4.03
CA GLN A 283 26.21 3.30 4.74
C GLN A 283 27.36 3.62 3.78
N SER A 284 27.22 4.64 2.92
CA SER A 284 28.31 5.18 2.12
C SER A 284 28.01 6.59 1.60
N ASP A 285 29.07 7.37 1.32
CA ASP A 285 29.07 8.77 0.87
C ASP A 285 28.36 9.02 -0.49
N GLU A 286 27.88 7.99 -1.19
CA GLU A 286 26.97 8.11 -2.34
C GLU A 286 25.48 8.20 -1.96
N ASN A 287 25.21 8.36 -0.65
CA ASN A 287 23.88 8.50 -0.06
C ASN A 287 23.06 9.60 -0.74
N GLU A 288 23.68 10.70 -1.18
CA GLU A 288 22.94 11.85 -1.69
C GLU A 288 22.20 11.54 -2.98
N THR A 289 22.84 10.92 -3.98
CA THR A 289 22.16 10.61 -5.25
C THR A 289 21.03 9.60 -5.07
N ALA A 290 21.26 8.55 -4.27
CA ALA A 290 20.23 7.57 -3.98
C ALA A 290 19.07 8.21 -3.22
N PHE A 291 19.37 9.04 -2.23
CA PHE A 291 18.38 9.79 -1.46
C PHE A 291 17.54 10.70 -2.36
N ILE A 292 18.18 11.55 -3.16
CA ILE A 292 17.50 12.45 -4.11
C ILE A 292 16.62 11.64 -5.05
N PHE A 293 17.14 10.54 -5.61
CA PHE A 293 16.36 9.65 -6.48
C PHE A 293 15.13 9.09 -5.76
N GLY A 294 15.29 8.62 -4.52
CA GLY A 294 14.19 8.18 -3.68
C GLY A 294 13.14 9.25 -3.43
N PHE A 295 13.59 10.44 -3.03
CA PHE A 295 12.73 11.57 -2.71
C PHE A 295 11.97 12.09 -3.94
N VAL A 296 12.60 12.09 -5.11
CA VAL A 296 11.93 12.40 -6.38
C VAL A 296 10.83 11.37 -6.67
N PHE A 297 11.11 10.08 -6.52
CA PHE A 297 10.08 9.04 -6.69
C PHE A 297 8.94 9.15 -5.66
N GLU A 298 9.27 9.42 -4.40
CA GLU A 298 8.30 9.70 -3.33
C GLU A 298 7.38 10.86 -3.72
N CYS A 299 7.94 11.98 -4.17
CA CYS A 299 7.16 13.13 -4.60
C CYS A 299 6.28 12.81 -5.82
N LEU A 300 6.86 12.26 -6.89
CA LEU A 300 6.13 11.96 -8.13
C LEU A 300 4.97 10.98 -7.88
N VAL A 301 5.21 9.93 -7.11
CA VAL A 301 4.16 8.95 -6.81
C VAL A 301 3.14 9.49 -5.80
N GLY A 302 3.56 10.34 -4.84
CA GLY A 302 2.66 11.09 -3.97
C GLY A 302 1.70 12.00 -4.75
N ILE A 303 2.18 12.67 -5.80
CA ILE A 303 1.35 13.48 -6.71
C ILE A 303 0.29 12.61 -7.39
N VAL A 304 0.71 11.47 -7.96
CA VAL A 304 -0.21 10.52 -8.62
C VAL A 304 -1.24 9.99 -7.62
N PHE A 305 -0.80 9.62 -6.42
CA PHE A 305 -1.66 9.13 -5.35
C PHE A 305 -2.74 10.16 -4.99
N GLY A 306 -2.34 11.41 -4.74
CA GLY A 306 -3.27 12.51 -4.43
C GLY A 306 -4.21 12.84 -5.59
N ALA A 307 -3.69 12.84 -6.83
CA ALA A 307 -4.46 13.14 -8.03
C ALA A 307 -5.61 12.13 -8.25
N ILE A 308 -5.43 10.85 -7.89
CA ILE A 308 -6.49 9.84 -7.94
C ILE A 308 -7.64 10.20 -6.98
N HIS A 309 -7.33 10.68 -5.76
CA HIS A 309 -8.36 11.18 -4.84
C HIS A 309 -9.06 12.44 -5.37
N CYS A 310 -8.30 13.35 -5.97
CA CYS A 310 -8.87 14.52 -6.65
C CYS A 310 -9.77 14.15 -7.83
N ALA A 311 -9.51 13.05 -8.55
CA ALA A 311 -10.35 12.61 -9.67
C ALA A 311 -11.80 12.28 -9.22
N ALA A 312 -12.00 11.92 -7.95
CA ALA A 312 -13.30 11.76 -7.33
C ALA A 312 -13.95 13.09 -6.88
N TRP A 313 -13.57 14.23 -7.49
CA TRP A 313 -14.02 15.57 -7.08
C TRP A 313 -15.54 15.72 -6.97
N ASN A 314 -16.27 15.05 -7.88
CA ASN A 314 -17.71 15.16 -8.04
C ASN A 314 -18.48 13.95 -7.48
N THR A 315 -17.84 13.08 -6.67
CA THR A 315 -18.57 11.98 -6.02
C THR A 315 -19.50 12.50 -4.93
N GLY A 316 -20.66 11.88 -4.76
CA GLY A 316 -21.62 12.25 -3.73
C GLY A 316 -21.17 11.82 -2.33
N PHE A 317 -21.28 12.71 -1.35
CA PHE A 317 -21.01 12.45 0.07
C PHE A 317 -22.29 12.55 0.90
N PRO A 318 -22.36 11.90 2.08
CA PRO A 318 -23.52 12.01 2.96
C PRO A 318 -23.78 13.45 3.43
N THR A 319 -22.73 14.26 3.64
CA THR A 319 -22.87 15.67 4.00
C THR A 319 -21.94 16.59 3.19
N ALA A 320 -22.25 17.89 3.15
CA ALA A 320 -21.44 18.89 2.47
C ALA A 320 -20.07 19.07 3.16
N GLU A 321 -20.02 18.95 4.48
CA GLU A 321 -18.80 19.03 5.27
C GLU A 321 -17.86 17.87 4.92
N GLU A 322 -18.37 16.64 4.85
CA GLU A 322 -17.61 15.46 4.45
C GLU A 322 -17.03 15.62 3.04
N MET A 323 -17.80 16.18 2.10
CA MET A 323 -17.33 16.50 0.76
C MET A 323 -16.18 17.51 0.76
N TRP A 324 -16.31 18.61 1.51
CA TRP A 324 -15.26 19.64 1.57
C TRP A 324 -14.01 19.16 2.30
N ILE A 325 -14.17 18.33 3.33
CA ILE A 325 -13.06 17.65 4.01
C ILE A 325 -12.31 16.77 3.01
N TRP A 326 -13.00 15.91 2.26
CA TRP A 326 -12.37 15.08 1.23
C TRP A 326 -11.58 15.91 0.22
N ARG A 327 -12.21 16.95 -0.35
CA ARG A 327 -11.59 17.82 -1.35
C ARG A 327 -10.35 18.51 -0.81
N SER A 328 -10.43 19.07 0.40
CA SER A 328 -9.32 19.74 1.06
C SER A 328 -8.17 18.78 1.34
N CYS A 329 -8.46 17.60 1.88
CA CYS A 329 -7.45 16.57 2.13
C CYS A 329 -6.81 16.08 0.83
N SER A 330 -7.60 15.83 -0.22
CA SER A 330 -7.11 15.39 -1.54
C SER A 330 -6.17 16.43 -2.17
N LEU A 331 -6.55 17.71 -2.10
CA LEU A 331 -5.68 18.81 -2.55
C LEU A 331 -4.40 18.89 -1.72
N SER A 332 -4.49 18.77 -0.40
CA SER A 332 -3.31 18.80 0.48
C SER A 332 -2.32 17.68 0.17
N VAL A 333 -2.79 16.42 0.03
CA VAL A 333 -1.90 15.29 -0.29
C VAL A 333 -1.35 15.35 -1.71
N THR A 334 -1.97 16.11 -2.61
CA THR A 334 -1.45 16.35 -3.97
C THR A 334 -0.44 17.52 -3.97
N ALA A 335 -0.79 18.64 -3.33
CA ALA A 335 -0.04 19.89 -3.41
C ALA A 335 1.24 19.87 -2.58
N ILE A 336 1.27 19.18 -1.44
CA ILE A 336 2.47 19.11 -0.59
C ILE A 336 3.64 18.43 -1.33
N PRO A 337 3.47 17.25 -1.97
CA PRO A 337 4.50 16.66 -2.83
C PRO A 337 4.93 17.56 -4.01
N ILE A 338 3.99 18.28 -4.66
CA ILE A 338 4.32 19.23 -5.73
C ILE A 338 5.22 20.34 -5.19
N LEU A 339 4.86 20.91 -4.04
CA LEU A 339 5.63 21.97 -3.40
C LEU A 339 7.04 21.50 -3.05
N TRP A 340 7.17 20.31 -2.46
CA TRP A 340 8.45 19.71 -2.14
C TRP A 340 9.31 19.47 -3.38
N PHE A 341 8.73 18.91 -4.44
CA PHE A 341 9.41 18.72 -5.72
C PHE A 341 9.84 20.04 -6.36
N ALA A 342 8.99 21.07 -6.34
CA ALA A 342 9.29 22.38 -6.90
C ALA A 342 10.43 23.07 -6.14
N ILE A 343 10.40 23.06 -4.80
CA ILE A 343 11.47 23.67 -4.01
C ILE A 343 12.81 22.95 -4.24
N LEU A 344 12.82 21.62 -4.37
CA LEU A 344 14.02 20.86 -4.73
C LEU A 344 14.62 21.34 -6.06
N LEU A 345 13.78 21.56 -7.07
CA LEU A 345 14.23 22.03 -8.39
C LEU A 345 14.66 23.50 -8.40
N LEU A 346 13.98 24.36 -7.63
CA LEU A 346 14.11 25.82 -7.74
C LEU A 346 15.19 26.41 -6.85
N THR A 347 15.48 25.78 -5.70
CA THR A 347 16.34 26.44 -4.71
C THR A 347 17.82 26.34 -5.06
N GLY A 348 18.29 25.25 -5.68
CA GLY A 348 19.74 25.02 -5.88
C GLY A 348 20.55 25.10 -4.57
N ILE A 349 19.86 25.14 -3.43
CA ILE A 349 20.41 25.16 -2.07
C ILE A 349 20.83 23.73 -1.75
N ASP A 350 21.84 23.59 -0.90
CA ASP A 350 22.25 22.31 -0.32
C ASP A 350 21.03 21.46 0.08
N PHE A 351 20.96 20.26 -0.50
CA PHE A 351 19.81 19.36 -0.44
C PHE A 351 19.35 19.14 1.02
N TRP A 352 20.30 19.01 1.93
CA TRP A 352 20.06 18.74 3.35
C TRP A 352 19.42 19.92 4.09
N THR A 353 19.82 21.14 3.73
CA THR A 353 19.23 22.36 4.29
C THR A 353 17.77 22.54 3.86
N VAL A 354 17.49 22.28 2.58
CA VAL A 354 16.13 22.34 2.01
C VAL A 354 15.23 21.28 2.62
N LEU A 355 15.71 20.04 2.68
CA LEU A 355 14.98 18.91 3.23
C LEU A 355 14.69 19.07 4.73
N GLY A 356 15.68 19.55 5.49
CA GLY A 356 15.53 19.85 6.92
C GLY A 356 14.47 20.93 7.17
N ALA A 357 14.50 22.02 6.40
CA ALA A 357 13.47 23.06 6.50
C ALA A 357 12.08 22.52 6.14
N MET A 358 11.92 21.76 5.06
CA MET A 358 10.62 21.19 4.64
C MET A 358 9.95 20.30 5.68
N ARG A 359 10.76 19.55 6.44
CA ARG A 359 10.29 18.46 7.32
C ARG A 359 10.04 18.89 8.77
N VAL A 360 10.41 20.12 9.15
CA VAL A 360 10.26 20.65 10.53
C VAL A 360 8.98 21.49 10.73
N PHE A 361 8.26 21.84 9.66
CA PHE A 361 7.06 22.71 9.73
C PHE A 361 5.71 21.98 9.88
N LEU A 362 4.63 22.74 9.88
CA LEU A 362 3.23 22.29 9.93
C LEU A 362 2.82 21.35 8.77
N LEU A 363 3.56 21.33 7.65
CA LEU A 363 3.17 20.62 6.41
C LEU A 363 3.14 19.09 6.56
N PRO A 364 4.16 18.38 7.09
CA PRO A 364 4.04 16.95 7.39
C PRO A 364 2.87 16.62 8.31
N LEU A 365 2.57 17.46 9.30
CA LEU A 365 1.41 17.24 10.17
C LEU A 365 0.10 17.36 9.40
N ILE A 366 -0.06 18.40 8.57
CA ILE A 366 -1.22 18.57 7.68
C ILE A 366 -1.35 17.36 6.75
N TYR A 367 -0.23 16.91 6.18
CA TYR A 367 -0.19 15.76 5.29
C TYR A 367 -0.68 14.49 5.99
N VAL A 368 -0.12 14.16 7.16
CA VAL A 368 -0.50 12.97 7.94
C VAL A 368 -1.96 13.02 8.36
N LEU A 369 -2.45 14.18 8.82
CA LEU A 369 -3.87 14.35 9.16
C LEU A 369 -4.76 14.15 7.93
N ALA A 370 -4.40 14.74 6.79
CA ALA A 370 -5.12 14.54 5.54
C ALA A 370 -5.13 13.07 5.09
N ARG A 371 -4.01 12.34 5.27
CA ARG A 371 -3.93 10.89 4.99
C ARG A 371 -4.84 10.08 5.89
N ILE A 372 -4.84 10.34 7.20
CA ILE A 372 -5.74 9.66 8.15
C ILE A 372 -7.20 9.93 7.76
N THR A 373 -7.54 11.16 7.42
CA THR A 373 -8.90 11.51 6.98
C THR A 373 -9.28 10.81 5.68
N LEU A 374 -8.41 10.76 4.67
CA LEU A 374 -8.66 10.05 3.41
C LEU A 374 -8.75 8.52 3.57
N LEU A 375 -8.24 7.98 4.69
CA LEU A 375 -8.42 6.58 5.05
C LEU A 375 -9.74 6.32 5.75
N LEU A 376 -10.14 7.18 6.69
CA LEU A 376 -11.34 6.97 7.53
C LEU A 376 -12.63 7.40 6.84
N LEU A 377 -12.60 8.53 6.13
CA LEU A 377 -13.79 9.13 5.53
C LEU A 377 -14.49 8.21 4.50
N PRO A 378 -13.77 7.44 3.66
CA PRO A 378 -14.40 6.45 2.78
C PRO A 378 -15.27 5.41 3.50
N PHE A 379 -14.83 4.93 4.68
CA PHE A 379 -15.61 3.98 5.46
C PHE A 379 -16.85 4.64 6.07
N MET A 380 -16.72 5.89 6.54
CA MET A 380 -17.85 6.67 7.05
C MET A 380 -18.89 6.94 5.96
N ALA A 381 -18.45 7.21 4.73
CA ALA A 381 -19.33 7.49 3.59
C ALA A 381 -20.23 6.29 3.23
N LEU A 382 -19.84 5.05 3.57
CA LEU A 382 -20.63 3.85 3.28
C LEU A 382 -21.99 3.82 3.99
N ARG A 383 -22.21 4.65 5.02
CA ARG A 383 -23.50 4.72 5.75
C ARG A 383 -24.65 5.25 4.90
N SER A 384 -24.35 5.95 3.80
CA SER A 384 -25.35 6.57 2.92
C SER A 384 -24.88 6.48 1.47
N LEU A 385 -25.07 5.31 0.86
CA LEU A 385 -24.70 5.06 -0.53
C LEU A 385 -25.91 5.22 -1.47
N PRO A 386 -25.74 5.87 -2.63
CA PRO A 386 -26.76 5.89 -3.67
C PRO A 386 -27.07 4.46 -4.16
N PRO A 387 -28.34 4.12 -4.49
CA PRO A 387 -28.69 2.80 -5.01
C PRO A 387 -27.90 2.38 -6.26
N ALA A 388 -27.50 3.35 -7.09
CA ALA A 388 -26.67 3.13 -8.29
C ALA A 388 -25.29 2.52 -7.99
N VAL A 389 -24.79 2.63 -6.76
CA VAL A 389 -23.54 1.98 -6.33
C VAL A 389 -23.71 0.46 -6.23
N LEU A 390 -24.93 -0.01 -5.98
CA LEU A 390 -25.23 -1.43 -5.80
C LEU A 390 -25.56 -2.13 -7.12
N THR A 391 -25.68 -1.41 -8.23
CA THR A 391 -25.79 -2.00 -9.57
C THR A 391 -24.49 -2.70 -9.94
N ASP A 392 -24.55 -3.96 -10.34
CA ASP A 392 -23.37 -4.73 -10.72
C ASP A 392 -22.94 -4.49 -12.18
N VAL A 393 -21.70 -4.87 -12.52
CA VAL A 393 -21.15 -4.78 -13.87
C VAL A 393 -21.77 -5.87 -14.75
N ASN A 394 -22.24 -5.52 -15.95
CA ASN A 394 -23.06 -6.42 -16.79
C ASN A 394 -22.47 -7.82 -17.08
N TRP A 395 -21.15 -7.98 -17.06
CA TRP A 395 -20.47 -9.23 -17.38
C TRP A 395 -19.94 -10.00 -16.17
N SER A 396 -20.01 -9.45 -14.95
CA SER A 396 -19.50 -10.12 -13.73
C SER A 396 -20.10 -11.51 -13.53
N VAL A 397 -21.34 -11.71 -13.98
CA VAL A 397 -22.10 -12.97 -13.96
C VAL A 397 -21.38 -14.15 -14.62
N TYR A 398 -20.52 -13.88 -15.61
CA TYR A 398 -19.84 -14.92 -16.36
C TYR A 398 -18.50 -15.34 -15.72
N ILE A 399 -18.07 -14.67 -14.65
CA ILE A 399 -16.78 -14.90 -14.01
C ILE A 399 -16.97 -15.06 -12.50
N PRO A 400 -16.63 -16.22 -11.90
CA PRO A 400 -16.74 -16.41 -10.46
C PRO A 400 -15.84 -15.41 -9.71
N HIS A 401 -16.38 -14.81 -8.65
CA HIS A 401 -15.64 -13.91 -7.78
C HIS A 401 -14.54 -14.69 -7.03
N LEU A 402 -13.32 -14.13 -7.00
CA LEU A 402 -12.15 -14.70 -6.31
C LEU A 402 -12.16 -14.42 -4.80
#